data_AF-A6K8Z5-F1
#
_entry.id   AF-A6K8Z5-F1
#
_cell.length_a   1.000
_cell.length_b   1.000
_cell.length_c   1.000
_cell.angle_alpha   90.00
_cell.angle_beta   90.00
_cell.angle_gamma   90.00
#
_symmetry.space_group_name_H-M   'P 1'
#
loop_
_entity.id
_entity.type
_entity.pdbx_description
1 polymer ?
#
loop_
_entity_poly.entity_id
_entity_poly.type
_entity_poly.pdbx_seq_one_letter_code
_entity_poly.pdbx_strand_id
1 'polypeptide(L)'
;MQGRGKIRGLEVTPGPGAYSPEKTPPIRQRNAPAFTLGSRLRQKPPDTSAPAPNAYTMPPLWGSQIFIKPSSPSYTVVGRTPPARPPQDPSETPGPGQYESPDPNTYRQRRPAFSILGRPRTPRPPEDTPGPGTHNPEQVTVNRARAPAYTMGIRHSKRASTMVGDTKC
;
A
#
# COMPACT_ATOMS: atom_id res chain seq x y z
N MET A 1 20.24 79.90 13.01
CA MET A 1 20.52 79.48 11.63
C MET A 1 20.78 77.97 11.64
N GLN A 2 19.81 77.16 11.20
CA GLN A 2 19.95 75.70 11.14
C GLN A 2 20.84 75.34 9.94
N GLY A 3 21.98 74.70 10.20
CA GLY A 3 22.91 74.25 9.16
C GLY A 3 22.29 73.12 8.33
N ARG A 4 22.33 73.29 7.00
CA ARG A 4 21.88 72.31 6.01
C ARG A 4 22.63 70.98 6.21
N GLY A 5 21.90 69.89 6.49
CA GLY A 5 22.48 68.56 6.66
C GLY A 5 23.19 68.10 5.38
N LYS A 6 24.44 67.62 5.52
CA LYS A 6 25.18 67.03 4.40
C LYS A 6 24.45 65.74 3.97
N ILE A 7 24.00 65.73 2.72
CA ILE A 7 23.47 64.54 2.05
C ILE A 7 24.59 63.48 2.11
N ARG A 8 24.23 62.25 2.48
CA ARG A 8 25.14 61.09 2.41
C ARG A 8 25.40 60.82 0.93
N GLY A 9 26.44 61.47 0.40
CA GLY A 9 26.90 61.27 -0.96
C GLY A 9 27.26 59.81 -1.18
N LEU A 10 27.03 59.35 -2.41
CA LEU A 10 27.57 58.11 -2.97
C LEU A 10 29.03 57.96 -2.52
N GLU A 11 29.44 56.74 -2.19
CA GLU A 11 30.79 56.43 -1.76
C GLU A 11 31.80 56.84 -2.84
N VAL A 12 32.31 58.07 -2.73
CA VAL A 12 33.34 58.60 -3.64
C VAL A 12 34.65 58.01 -3.16
N THR A 13 35.08 56.93 -3.80
CA THR A 13 36.45 56.47 -3.66
C THR A 13 37.38 57.55 -4.24
N PRO A 14 38.36 58.05 -3.45
CA PRO A 14 39.33 59.01 -3.97
C PRO A 14 40.02 58.44 -5.21
N GLY A 15 40.22 59.28 -6.23
CA GLY A 15 40.99 58.89 -7.41
C GLY A 15 42.45 58.54 -7.06
N PRO A 16 43.18 57.84 -7.95
CA PRO A 16 44.50 57.27 -7.68
C PRO A 16 45.62 58.26 -7.29
N GLY A 17 45.39 59.57 -7.28
CA GLY A 17 46.33 60.60 -6.79
C GLY A 17 45.79 61.47 -5.65
N ALA A 18 44.56 61.23 -5.18
CA ALA A 18 43.94 61.99 -4.09
C ALA A 18 44.35 61.50 -2.70
N TYR A 19 44.99 60.32 -2.62
CA TYR A 19 45.53 59.79 -1.37
C TYR A 19 46.85 60.49 -1.04
N SER A 20 46.96 61.04 0.17
CA SER A 20 48.22 61.57 0.72
C SER A 20 48.58 60.80 2.00
N PRO A 21 49.09 59.56 1.89
CA PRO A 21 49.42 58.74 3.06
C PRO A 21 50.53 59.36 3.92
N GLU A 22 51.39 60.19 3.34
CA GLU A 22 52.46 60.89 4.06
C GLU A 22 51.97 61.88 5.12
N LYS A 23 50.74 62.38 4.98
CA LYS A 23 50.11 63.30 5.95
C LYS A 23 49.47 62.55 7.11
N THR A 24 49.46 61.22 7.08
CA THR A 24 48.87 60.41 8.14
C THR A 24 49.94 60.09 9.19
N PRO A 25 49.62 60.25 10.49
CA PRO A 25 50.57 59.91 11.53
C PRO A 25 50.89 58.41 11.51
N PRO A 26 52.13 58.00 11.79
CA PRO A 26 52.54 56.61 11.73
C PRO A 26 51.74 55.74 12.70
N ILE A 27 51.18 54.65 12.16
CA ILE A 27 50.24 53.73 12.84
C ILE A 27 50.82 53.13 14.15
N ARG A 28 52.15 53.08 14.29
CA ARG A 28 52.84 52.46 15.44
C ARG A 28 53.31 53.44 16.52
N GLN A 29 53.00 54.74 16.41
CA GLN A 29 53.40 55.73 17.42
C GLN A 29 52.23 56.16 18.30
N ARG A 30 52.51 56.42 19.58
CA ARG A 30 51.53 56.87 20.55
C ARG A 30 51.26 58.36 20.34
N ASN A 31 50.05 58.68 19.88
CA ASN A 31 49.60 60.07 19.72
C ASN A 31 48.88 60.57 20.97
N ALA A 32 48.94 61.88 21.21
CA ALA A 32 48.15 62.52 22.26
C ALA A 32 46.64 62.32 22.00
N PRO A 33 45.80 62.20 23.05
CA PRO A 33 44.37 62.01 22.88
C PRO A 33 43.73 63.21 22.17
N ALA A 34 43.10 62.97 21.03
CA ALA A 34 42.35 63.99 20.28
C ALA A 34 40.87 63.96 20.69
N PHE A 35 40.39 65.09 21.22
CA PHE A 35 38.99 65.25 21.60
C PHE A 35 38.18 65.86 20.45
N THR A 36 37.03 65.28 20.16
CA THR A 36 36.10 65.75 19.12
C THR A 36 34.78 66.15 19.78
N LEU A 37 34.24 67.32 19.45
CA LEU A 37 32.95 67.79 19.96
C LEU A 37 31.73 67.18 19.22
N GLY A 38 31.97 66.38 18.17
CA GLY A 38 30.92 65.72 17.38
C GLY A 38 30.70 64.25 17.73
N SER A 39 29.53 63.71 17.36
CA SER A 39 29.23 62.28 17.52
C SER A 39 30.16 61.44 16.64
N ARG A 40 30.84 60.46 17.25
CA ARG A 40 31.65 59.50 16.51
C ARG A 40 30.73 58.52 15.78
N LEU A 41 31.05 58.21 14.53
CA LEU A 41 30.39 57.15 13.78
C LEU A 41 30.54 55.84 14.56
N ARG A 42 29.41 55.16 14.80
CA ARG A 42 29.43 53.83 15.40
C ARG A 42 30.15 52.91 14.43
N GLN A 43 31.17 52.20 14.92
CA GLN A 43 31.76 51.10 14.17
C GLN A 43 30.61 50.14 13.82
N LYS A 44 30.41 49.93 12.52
CA LYS A 44 29.43 48.94 12.09
C LYS A 44 29.93 47.59 12.62
N PRO A 45 29.11 46.83 13.35
CA PRO A 45 29.50 45.48 13.72
C PRO A 45 29.84 44.71 12.44
N PRO A 46 30.85 43.82 12.48
CA PRO A 46 31.19 43.02 11.31
C PRO A 46 29.93 42.31 10.83
N ASP A 47 29.63 42.42 9.53
CA ASP A 47 28.44 41.83 8.95
C ASP A 47 28.55 40.29 9.06
N THR A 48 27.80 39.68 9.99
CA THR A 48 27.79 38.22 10.24
C THR A 48 27.36 37.38 9.03
N SER A 49 26.76 38.02 8.02
CA SER A 49 26.31 37.39 6.78
C SER A 49 27.46 37.00 5.85
N ALA A 50 28.60 37.71 5.92
CA ALA A 50 29.76 37.40 5.09
C ALA A 50 30.64 36.36 5.80
N PRO A 51 30.92 35.20 5.16
CA PRO A 51 31.85 34.24 5.73
C PRO A 51 33.24 34.87 5.87
N ALA A 52 34.02 34.39 6.84
CA ALA A 52 35.42 34.79 6.99
C ALA A 52 36.20 34.54 5.67
N PRO A 53 37.29 35.29 5.40
CA PRO A 53 38.08 35.13 4.17
C PRO A 53 38.58 33.69 3.94
N ASN A 54 38.76 32.91 5.01
CA ASN A 54 39.17 31.51 4.95
C ASN A 54 38.00 30.50 5.01
N ALA A 55 36.75 30.97 5.04
CA ALA A 55 35.55 30.14 5.16
C ALA A 55 34.80 29.96 3.82
N TYR A 56 35.36 30.43 2.71
CA TYR A 56 34.83 30.15 1.38
C TYR A 56 35.21 28.73 0.97
N THR A 57 34.22 27.84 0.89
CA THR A 57 34.37 26.48 0.36
C THR A 57 33.62 26.38 -0.96
N MET A 58 34.30 25.90 -2.00
CA MET A 58 33.64 25.63 -3.29
C MET A 58 32.68 24.45 -3.14
N PRO A 59 31.45 24.52 -3.71
CA PRO A 59 30.59 23.36 -3.80
C PRO A 59 31.29 22.22 -4.53
N PRO A 60 31.05 20.96 -4.15
CA PRO A 60 31.65 19.81 -4.83
C PRO A 60 31.33 19.83 -6.33
N LEU A 61 32.37 19.75 -7.16
CA LEU A 61 32.26 19.79 -8.63
C LEU A 61 32.18 18.40 -9.27
N TRP A 62 32.28 17.34 -8.46
CA TRP A 62 32.17 15.95 -8.88
C TRP A 62 31.09 15.23 -8.07
N GLY A 63 30.42 14.28 -8.72
CA GLY A 63 29.29 13.55 -8.16
C GLY A 63 27.94 14.08 -8.67
N SER A 64 26.86 13.43 -8.25
CA SER A 64 25.51 13.65 -8.81
C SER A 64 24.82 14.95 -8.37
N GLN A 65 25.40 15.72 -7.44
CA GLN A 65 24.75 16.84 -6.77
C GLN A 65 25.53 18.13 -7.01
N ILE A 66 25.40 18.69 -8.22
CA ILE A 66 25.96 20.01 -8.56
C ILE A 66 24.79 20.99 -8.61
N PHE A 67 24.71 21.92 -7.65
CA PHE A 67 23.59 22.88 -7.56
C PHE A 67 23.59 23.94 -8.66
N ILE A 68 24.75 24.16 -9.30
CA ILE A 68 24.98 25.30 -10.21
C ILE A 68 24.80 24.89 -11.69
N LYS A 69 24.87 23.59 -12.01
CA LYS A 69 24.90 23.07 -13.38
C LYS A 69 24.18 21.73 -13.47
N PRO A 70 23.54 21.40 -14.59
CA PRO A 70 22.98 20.06 -14.80
C PRO A 70 24.12 19.01 -14.77
N SER A 71 23.99 17.99 -13.92
CA SER A 71 24.92 16.86 -13.86
C SER A 71 24.53 15.79 -14.89
N SER A 72 25.52 15.15 -15.51
CA SER A 72 25.31 13.91 -16.27
C SER A 72 24.78 12.80 -15.36
N PRO A 73 24.01 11.83 -15.89
CA PRO A 73 23.48 10.73 -15.10
C PRO A 73 24.61 9.88 -14.52
N SER A 74 24.55 9.62 -13.21
CA SER A 74 25.48 8.75 -12.50
C SER A 74 24.76 7.45 -12.16
N TYR A 75 25.15 6.35 -12.81
CA TYR A 75 24.58 5.03 -12.57
C TYR A 75 25.30 4.33 -11.43
N THR A 76 24.56 3.83 -10.44
CA THR A 76 25.07 2.97 -9.37
C THR A 76 24.49 1.57 -9.54
N VAL A 77 25.31 0.54 -9.33
CA VAL A 77 24.90 -0.88 -9.51
C VAL A 77 23.83 -1.29 -8.50
N VAL A 78 23.81 -0.65 -7.33
CA VAL A 78 22.75 -0.76 -6.34
C VAL A 78 21.87 0.49 -6.50
N GLY A 79 20.62 0.29 -6.92
CA GLY A 79 19.67 1.38 -7.16
C GLY A 79 19.46 2.25 -5.92
N ARG A 80 19.34 3.57 -6.13
CA ARG A 80 19.07 4.56 -5.06
C ARG A 80 17.62 4.59 -4.59
N THR A 81 16.77 3.75 -5.16
CA THR A 81 15.38 3.63 -4.72
C THR A 81 15.33 2.78 -3.45
N PRO A 82 14.59 3.22 -2.41
CA PRO A 82 14.25 2.31 -1.33
C PRO A 82 13.64 1.06 -1.98
N PRO A 83 13.99 -0.15 -1.51
CA PRO A 83 13.43 -1.37 -2.08
C PRO A 83 11.91 -1.22 -2.06
N ALA A 84 11.27 -1.43 -3.21
CA ALA A 84 9.80 -1.37 -3.33
C ALA A 84 9.11 -2.36 -2.37
N ARG A 85 9.88 -3.27 -1.79
CA ARG A 85 9.48 -4.27 -0.81
C ARG A 85 10.11 -3.93 0.55
N PRO A 86 9.35 -4.02 1.65
CA PRO A 86 9.91 -4.01 2.99
C PRO A 86 11.07 -5.02 3.10
N PRO A 87 12.10 -4.75 3.92
CA PRO A 87 13.15 -5.72 4.19
C PRO A 87 12.48 -6.99 4.72
N GLN A 88 12.51 -8.05 3.91
CA GLN A 88 12.08 -9.35 4.35
C GLN A 88 13.24 -10.02 5.07
N ASP A 89 12.92 -10.75 6.14
CA ASP A 89 13.93 -11.53 6.81
C ASP A 89 14.56 -12.53 5.82
N PRO A 90 15.89 -12.61 5.75
CA PRO A 90 16.58 -13.48 4.81
C PRO A 90 16.26 -14.97 5.06
N SER A 91 15.73 -15.32 6.23
CA SER A 91 15.21 -16.66 6.55
C SER A 91 13.90 -17.00 5.85
N GLU A 92 13.10 -16.00 5.45
CA GLU A 92 11.84 -16.23 4.74
C GLU A 92 12.05 -16.42 3.23
N THR A 93 13.21 -16.04 2.71
CA THR A 93 13.51 -16.20 1.29
C THR A 93 14.20 -17.55 1.09
N PRO A 94 13.54 -18.53 0.43
CA PRO A 94 14.19 -19.81 0.15
C PRO A 94 15.47 -19.58 -0.66
N GLY A 95 16.55 -20.26 -0.27
CA GLY A 95 17.83 -20.19 -0.97
C GLY A 95 17.74 -20.72 -2.41
N PRO A 96 18.79 -20.49 -3.22
CA PRO A 96 18.85 -21.06 -4.57
C PRO A 96 18.77 -22.60 -4.47
N GLY A 97 17.73 -23.19 -5.09
CA GLY A 97 17.47 -24.63 -5.07
C GLY A 97 16.55 -25.12 -3.94
N GLN A 98 16.07 -24.23 -3.07
CA GLN A 98 15.17 -24.57 -1.96
C GLN A 98 13.69 -24.30 -2.26
N TYR A 99 13.39 -23.97 -3.52
CA TYR A 99 12.03 -23.84 -4.01
C TYR A 99 11.43 -25.24 -4.23
N GLU A 100 10.34 -25.54 -3.53
CA GLU A 100 9.55 -26.72 -3.82
C GLU A 100 8.83 -26.53 -5.17
N SER A 101 9.13 -27.37 -6.15
CA SER A 101 8.38 -27.40 -7.41
C SER A 101 7.08 -28.17 -7.20
N PRO A 102 5.89 -27.55 -7.31
CA PRO A 102 4.62 -28.28 -7.22
C PRO A 102 4.49 -29.28 -8.37
N ASP A 103 3.74 -30.37 -8.16
CA ASP A 103 3.48 -31.38 -9.17
C ASP A 103 2.90 -30.69 -10.44
N PRO A 104 3.49 -30.88 -11.64
CA PRO A 104 2.96 -30.34 -12.89
C PRO A 104 1.51 -30.72 -13.15
N ASN A 105 1.05 -31.81 -12.57
CA ASN A 105 -0.33 -32.27 -12.65
C ASN A 105 -1.35 -31.38 -11.90
N THR A 106 -0.87 -30.48 -11.04
CA THR A 106 -1.73 -29.54 -10.30
C THR A 106 -2.18 -28.36 -11.15
N TYR A 107 -1.34 -27.90 -12.09
CA TYR A 107 -1.63 -26.71 -12.92
C TYR A 107 -1.71 -27.02 -14.42
N ARG A 108 -1.38 -28.24 -14.84
CA ARG A 108 -1.56 -28.70 -16.23
C ARG A 108 -2.54 -29.85 -16.30
N GLN A 109 -3.15 -30.00 -17.46
CA GLN A 109 -3.97 -31.17 -17.76
C GLN A 109 -3.14 -32.45 -17.67
N ARG A 110 -3.62 -33.41 -16.86
CA ARG A 110 -2.99 -34.71 -16.67
C ARG A 110 -2.98 -35.49 -17.97
N ARG A 111 -1.81 -35.96 -18.40
CA ARG A 111 -1.73 -36.94 -19.51
C ARG A 111 -2.32 -38.28 -19.08
N PRO A 112 -2.93 -39.05 -19.99
CA PRO A 112 -3.45 -40.38 -19.68
C PRO A 112 -2.33 -41.28 -19.16
N ALA A 113 -2.55 -41.89 -17.98
CA ALA A 113 -1.60 -42.80 -17.35
C ALA A 113 -2.06 -44.26 -17.53
N PHE A 114 -1.40 -44.98 -18.44
CA PHE A 114 -1.69 -46.38 -18.73
C PHE A 114 -1.14 -47.29 -17.63
N SER A 115 -1.96 -48.22 -17.16
CA SER A 115 -1.56 -49.28 -16.24
C SER A 115 -1.69 -50.63 -16.94
N ILE A 116 -0.72 -51.53 -16.74
CA ILE A 116 -0.74 -52.88 -17.32
C ILE A 116 -1.83 -53.75 -16.66
N LEU A 117 -2.12 -53.48 -15.39
CA LEU A 117 -3.20 -54.13 -14.65
C LEU A 117 -4.51 -53.33 -14.78
N GLY A 118 -5.62 -54.07 -14.85
CA GLY A 118 -6.97 -53.48 -14.85
C GLY A 118 -7.21 -52.67 -13.59
N ARG A 119 -7.63 -51.41 -13.75
CA ARG A 119 -8.02 -50.57 -12.61
C ARG A 119 -9.32 -51.12 -12.03
N PRO A 120 -9.44 -51.27 -10.70
CA PRO A 120 -10.73 -51.57 -10.08
C PRO A 120 -11.71 -50.46 -10.48
N ARG A 121 -12.87 -50.86 -11.01
CA ARG A 121 -13.93 -49.92 -11.33
C ARG A 121 -14.30 -49.19 -10.05
N THR A 122 -14.54 -47.88 -10.15
CA THR A 122 -15.11 -47.10 -9.06
C THR A 122 -16.33 -47.83 -8.52
N PRO A 123 -16.48 -48.00 -7.20
CA PRO A 123 -17.67 -48.61 -6.61
C PRO A 123 -18.88 -47.88 -7.19
N ARG A 124 -19.74 -48.60 -7.91
CA ARG A 124 -21.02 -48.02 -8.29
C ARG A 124 -21.73 -47.65 -7.00
N PRO A 125 -22.32 -46.44 -6.89
CA PRO A 125 -23.23 -46.20 -5.79
C PRO A 125 -24.25 -47.34 -5.79
N PRO A 126 -24.61 -47.91 -4.62
CA PRO A 126 -25.69 -48.87 -4.56
C PRO A 126 -26.88 -48.19 -5.23
N GLU A 127 -27.32 -48.73 -6.37
CA GLU A 127 -28.58 -48.29 -6.95
C GLU A 127 -29.62 -48.61 -5.89
N ASP A 128 -30.29 -47.57 -5.37
CA ASP A 128 -31.45 -47.67 -4.48
C ASP A 128 -32.62 -48.27 -5.27
N THR A 129 -32.43 -49.50 -5.74
CA THR A 129 -33.44 -50.32 -6.37
C THR A 129 -34.14 -51.02 -5.22
N PRO A 130 -35.37 -50.58 -4.84
CA PRO A 130 -36.13 -51.29 -3.84
C PRO A 130 -36.23 -52.76 -4.26
N GLY A 131 -35.83 -53.66 -3.37
CA GLY A 131 -35.90 -55.09 -3.62
C GLY A 131 -37.31 -55.55 -3.98
N PRO A 132 -37.46 -56.75 -4.57
CA PRO A 132 -38.77 -57.33 -4.83
C PRO A 132 -39.56 -57.42 -3.50
N GLY A 133 -40.72 -56.77 -3.44
CA GLY A 133 -41.56 -56.70 -2.23
C GLY A 133 -41.49 -55.38 -1.45
N THR A 134 -40.55 -54.48 -1.74
CA THR A 134 -40.47 -53.15 -1.09
C THR A 134 -41.36 -52.08 -1.75
N HIS A 135 -42.06 -52.44 -2.83
CA HIS A 135 -42.95 -51.55 -3.56
C HIS A 135 -44.36 -51.60 -2.95
N ASN A 136 -44.81 -50.48 -2.35
CA ASN A 136 -46.17 -50.34 -1.79
C ASN A 136 -47.02 -49.41 -2.66
N PRO A 137 -47.68 -49.90 -3.72
CA PRO A 137 -48.45 -49.06 -4.64
C PRO A 137 -49.67 -48.40 -3.97
N GLU A 138 -50.16 -48.94 -2.86
CA GLU A 138 -51.31 -48.40 -2.11
C GLU A 138 -51.01 -47.09 -1.38
N GLN A 139 -49.72 -46.77 -1.19
CA GLN A 139 -49.26 -45.58 -0.46
C GLN A 139 -48.84 -44.42 -1.39
N VAL A 140 -48.93 -44.61 -2.72
CA VAL A 140 -48.56 -43.58 -3.70
C VAL A 140 -49.73 -42.63 -3.94
N THR A 141 -49.90 -41.65 -3.05
CA THR A 141 -50.87 -40.55 -3.22
C THR A 141 -50.30 -39.36 -3.98
N VAL A 142 -48.97 -39.33 -4.19
CA VAL A 142 -48.26 -38.21 -4.82
C VAL A 142 -48.54 -38.10 -6.32
N ASN A 143 -48.55 -39.23 -7.04
CA ASN A 143 -48.71 -39.25 -8.49
C ASN A 143 -50.11 -39.67 -8.96
N ARG A 144 -50.93 -40.25 -8.07
CA ARG A 144 -52.25 -40.76 -8.43
C ARG A 144 -53.22 -40.60 -7.26
N ALA A 145 -54.46 -40.25 -7.58
CA ALA A 145 -55.53 -40.23 -6.59
C ALA A 145 -55.78 -41.65 -6.04
N ARG A 146 -55.94 -41.77 -4.73
CA ARG A 146 -56.18 -43.04 -4.04
C ARG A 146 -57.47 -43.68 -4.56
N ALA A 147 -57.42 -44.95 -4.94
CA ALA A 147 -58.60 -45.70 -5.39
C ALA A 147 -59.67 -45.75 -4.28
N PRO A 148 -60.96 -45.70 -4.62
CA PRO A 148 -62.04 -45.75 -3.64
C PRO A 148 -62.04 -47.10 -2.91
N ALA A 149 -62.02 -47.05 -1.58
CA ALA A 149 -62.12 -48.23 -0.72
C ALA A 149 -63.58 -48.44 -0.30
N TYR A 150 -64.15 -49.59 -0.63
CA TYR A 150 -65.52 -49.95 -0.28
C TYR A 150 -65.52 -50.97 0.86
N THR A 151 -66.40 -50.78 1.84
CA THR A 151 -66.63 -51.74 2.93
C THR A 151 -68.00 -52.38 2.76
N MET A 152 -68.06 -53.71 2.74
CA MET A 152 -69.30 -54.49 2.63
C MET A 152 -70.01 -54.63 3.99
N GLY A 153 -70.15 -53.54 4.75
CA GLY A 153 -70.87 -53.53 6.02
C GLY A 153 -72.33 -53.10 5.82
N ILE A 154 -73.29 -53.87 6.35
CA ILE A 154 -74.72 -53.52 6.33
C ILE A 154 -74.94 -52.23 7.12
N ARG A 155 -75.35 -51.15 6.45
CA ARG A 155 -75.73 -49.88 7.09
C ARG A 155 -77.23 -49.88 7.32
N HIS A 156 -77.69 -50.14 8.55
CA HIS A 156 -79.12 -50.09 8.89
C HIS A 156 -79.66 -48.65 8.82
N SER A 157 -80.85 -48.47 8.22
CA SER A 157 -81.51 -47.16 8.11
C SER A 157 -82.21 -46.78 9.42
N LYS A 158 -82.29 -45.47 9.73
CA LYS A 158 -82.64 -44.96 11.06
C LYS A 158 -84.15 -44.89 11.36
N ARG A 159 -85.03 -45.53 10.59
CA ARG A 159 -86.48 -45.48 10.80
C ARG A 159 -87.12 -46.83 10.50
N ALA A 160 -87.33 -47.61 11.56
CA ALA A 160 -88.15 -48.83 11.51
C ALA A 160 -89.58 -48.47 11.89
N SER A 161 -90.52 -48.57 10.95
CA SER A 161 -91.96 -48.50 11.23
C SER A 161 -92.46 -49.91 11.57
N THR A 162 -92.91 -50.10 12.81
CA THR A 162 -93.62 -51.30 13.25
C THR A 162 -94.99 -51.36 12.58
N MET A 163 -95.23 -52.37 11.75
CA MET A 163 -96.59 -52.71 11.28
C MET A 163 -96.94 -54.08 11.85
N VAL A 164 -97.95 -54.06 12.72
CA VAL A 164 -98.62 -55.21 13.34
C VAL A 164 -99.35 -55.97 12.23
N GLY A 165 -99.10 -57.27 12.12
CA GLY A 165 -99.86 -58.17 11.26
C GLY A 165 -100.78 -59.03 12.09
N ASP A 166 -102.09 -58.80 11.98
CA ASP A 166 -103.11 -59.68 12.53
C ASP A 166 -103.15 -60.99 11.73
N THR A 167 -102.99 -62.08 12.45
CA THR A 167 -103.15 -63.45 11.97
C THR A 167 -104.63 -63.84 11.99
N LYS A 168 -105.15 -64.43 10.90
CA LYS A 168 -105.53 -65.86 10.87
C LYS A 168 -106.20 -66.26 9.56
N CYS A 169 -105.98 -67.56 9.30
CA CYS A 169 -106.40 -68.41 8.21
C CYS A 169 -107.92 -68.53 8.04
#